data_AF-A0A2N6F1U4-F1
#
_entry.id   AF-A0A2N6F1U4-F1
#
_cell.length_a   1.000
_cell.length_b   1.000
_cell.length_c   1.000
_cell.angle_alpha   90.00
_cell.angle_beta   90.00
_cell.angle_gamma   90.00
#
_symmetry.space_group_name_H-M   'P 1'
#
loop_
_entity.id
_entity.type
_entity.pdbx_description
1 polymer ?
#
loop_
_entity_poly.entity_id
_entity_poly.type
_entity_poly.pdbx_seq_one_letter_code
_entity_poly.pdbx_strand_id
1 'polypeptide(L)'
;MTFTVKHVRGTRESFGDYRYGIYEDGHLVAYFWHDYRGDDNGIEFIGGISADDPVGSRGDFLLGGGPKPLTLSKRAIEYINEHRPKSKA
;
A
#
# COMPACT_ATOMS: atom_id res chain seq x y z
N MET A 1 -16.24 -4.04 -3.83
CA MET A 1 -14.93 -4.07 -3.15
C MET A 1 -14.51 -2.64 -2.94
N THR A 2 -14.50 -2.19 -1.68
CA THR A 2 -14.05 -0.84 -1.35
C THR A 2 -12.70 -0.92 -0.69
N PHE A 3 -11.68 -0.34 -1.34
CA PHE A 3 -10.36 -0.21 -0.74
C PHE A 3 -10.23 1.12 -0.01
N THR A 4 -9.62 1.09 1.17
CA THR A 4 -9.22 2.30 1.90
C THR A 4 -7.75 2.23 2.27
N VAL A 5 -7.10 3.39 2.29
CA VAL A 5 -5.67 3.52 2.63
C VAL A 5 -5.56 4.34 3.91
N LYS A 6 -4.80 3.84 4.88
CA LYS A 6 -4.55 4.55 6.14
C LYS A 6 -3.06 4.61 6.41
N HIS A 7 -2.55 5.77 6.77
CA HIS A 7 -1.20 5.89 7.30
C HIS A 7 -1.06 5.03 8.57
N VAL A 8 -0.02 4.21 8.62
CA VAL A 8 0.40 3.55 9.85
C VAL A 8 1.11 4.61 10.69
N ARG A 9 0.42 5.10 11.73
CA ARG A 9 0.96 6.14 12.62
C ARG A 9 1.90 5.50 13.64
N GLY A 10 3.19 5.82 13.55
CA GLY A 10 4.21 5.53 14.56
C GLY A 10 5.22 6.67 14.62
N THR A 11 6.13 6.66 15.60
CA THR A 11 7.31 7.54 15.61
C THR A 11 8.22 7.13 14.46
N ARG A 12 7.95 7.67 13.26
CA ARG A 12 8.84 7.54 12.12
C ARG A 12 10.13 8.29 12.46
N GLU A 13 11.26 7.62 12.34
CA GLU A 13 12.56 8.29 12.36
C GLU A 13 12.62 9.33 11.23
N SER A 14 13.44 10.37 11.35
CA SER A 14 13.47 11.49 10.38
C SER A 14 13.61 11.02 8.91
N PHE A 15 14.27 9.88 8.69
CA PHE A 15 14.50 9.26 7.38
C PHE A 15 13.91 7.84 7.23
N GLY A 16 13.02 7.43 8.14
CA GLY A 16 12.35 6.13 8.03
C GLY A 16 11.26 6.12 6.95
N ASP A 17 10.87 4.91 6.54
CA ASP A 17 9.86 4.69 5.51
C ASP A 17 8.48 5.26 5.89
N TYR A 18 7.74 5.66 4.88
CA TYR A 18 6.31 5.87 5.00
C TYR A 18 5.59 4.53 4.84
N ARG A 19 4.71 4.19 5.78
CA ARG A 19 3.92 2.95 5.74
C ARG A 19 2.43 3.22 5.74
N TYR A 20 1.72 2.42 4.93
CA TYR A 20 0.29 2.55 4.66
C TYR A 20 -0.38 1.19 4.80
N GLY A 21 -1.39 1.09 5.65
CA GLY A 21 -2.28 -0.07 5.69
C GLY A 21 -3.32 0.03 4.57
N ILE A 22 -3.46 -1.04 3.81
CA ILE A 22 -4.47 -1.19 2.75
C ILE A 22 -5.57 -2.11 3.28
N TYR A 23 -6.80 -1.61 3.26
CA TYR A 23 -7.95 -2.32 3.80
C TYR A 23 -8.97 -2.59 2.70
N GLU A 24 -9.42 -3.83 2.57
CA GLU A 24 -10.58 -4.22 1.77
C GLU A 24 -11.78 -4.42 2.69
N ASP A 25 -12.84 -3.64 2.48
CA ASP A 25 -14.10 -3.74 3.25
C ASP A 25 -13.87 -3.75 4.79
N GLY A 26 -12.87 -2.96 5.22
CA GLY A 26 -12.48 -2.81 6.63
C GLY A 26 -11.41 -3.78 7.13
N HIS A 27 -11.05 -4.81 6.37
CA HIS A 27 -10.03 -5.79 6.74
C HIS A 27 -8.68 -5.42 6.14
N LEU A 28 -7.62 -5.42 6.95
CA LEU A 28 -6.26 -5.19 6.48
C LEU A 28 -5.83 -6.35 5.58
N VAL A 29 -5.42 -6.04 4.35
CA VAL A 29 -4.97 -7.04 3.35
C VAL A 29 -3.51 -6.90 2.96
N ALA A 30 -2.93 -5.70 3.11
CA ALA A 30 -1.53 -5.46 2.83
C ALA A 30 -1.00 -4.19 3.53
N TYR A 31 0.32 -4.08 3.61
CA TYR A 31 1.04 -2.84 3.86
C TYR A 31 1.75 -2.40 2.58
N PHE A 32 1.59 -1.15 2.19
CA PHE A 32 2.44 -0.51 1.19
C PHE A 32 3.43 0.42 1.90
N TRP A 33 4.66 0.47 1.42
CA TRP A 33 5.68 1.35 1.93
C TRP A 33 6.45 2.04 0.81
N HIS A 34 7.01 3.20 1.12
CA HIS A 34 8.03 3.82 0.29
C HIS A 34 9.06 4.52 1.19
N ASP A 35 10.28 4.64 0.70
CA ASP A 35 11.36 5.31 1.42
C ASP A 35 11.06 6.81 1.57
N TYR A 36 11.92 7.52 2.31
CA TYR A 36 11.73 8.95 2.56
C TYR A 36 11.69 9.78 1.26
N ARG A 37 12.40 9.37 0.21
CA ARG A 37 12.45 10.09 -1.09
C ARG A 37 11.32 9.70 -2.03
N GLY A 38 10.70 8.54 -1.81
CA GLY A 38 9.72 7.94 -2.70
C GLY A 38 10.34 7.32 -3.94
N ASP A 39 11.64 7.02 -3.89
CA ASP A 39 12.40 6.38 -4.96
C ASP A 39 12.17 4.85 -4.92
N ASP A 40 12.22 4.28 -3.71
CA ASP A 40 11.99 2.85 -3.48
C ASP A 40 10.63 2.64 -2.83
N ASN A 41 9.96 1.55 -3.23
CA ASN A 41 8.66 1.19 -2.67
C ASN A 41 8.40 -0.31 -2.74
N GLY A 42 7.46 -0.77 -1.93
CA GLY A 42 7.08 -2.16 -1.90
C GLY A 42 5.75 -2.40 -1.22
N ILE A 43 5.27 -3.64 -1.35
CA ILE A 43 4.04 -4.12 -0.73
C ILE A 43 4.31 -5.43 0.01
N GLU A 44 3.67 -5.58 1.17
CA GLU A 44 3.67 -6.78 2.00
C GLU A 44 2.22 -7.20 2.25
N PHE A 45 1.78 -8.32 1.70
CA PHE A 45 0.44 -8.85 1.92
C PHE A 45 0.32 -9.53 3.29
N ILE A 46 -0.87 -9.45 3.90
CA ILE A 46 -1.20 -10.23 5.10
C ILE A 46 -1.22 -11.71 4.68
N GLY A 47 -0.13 -12.42 5.00
CA GLY A 47 0.20 -13.73 4.45
C GLY A 47 1.68 -13.91 4.08
N GLY A 48 2.49 -12.85 4.18
CA GLY A 48 3.95 -12.90 4.09
C GLY A 48 4.51 -12.87 2.66
N ILE A 49 3.66 -12.68 1.66
CA ILE A 49 4.12 -12.40 0.29
C ILE A 49 4.46 -10.93 0.20
N SER A 50 5.68 -10.63 -0.23
CA SER A 50 6.14 -9.26 -0.49
C SER A 50 6.64 -9.10 -1.91
N ALA A 51 6.55 -7.88 -2.42
CA ALA A 51 7.10 -7.51 -3.72
C ALA A 51 7.59 -6.06 -3.67
N ASP A 52 8.72 -5.83 -4.33
CA ASP A 52 9.26 -4.50 -4.60
C ASP A 52 8.62 -3.94 -5.88
N ASP A 53 8.43 -2.62 -5.93
CA ASP A 53 7.89 -1.89 -7.08
C ASP A 53 6.61 -2.48 -7.71
N PRO A 54 5.54 -2.75 -6.92
CA PRO A 54 4.37 -3.49 -7.38
C PRO A 54 3.70 -2.90 -8.64
N VAL A 55 3.75 -1.58 -8.83
CA VAL A 55 3.17 -0.92 -10.01
C VAL A 55 4.09 0.13 -10.64
N GLY A 56 5.39 0.09 -10.30
CA GLY A 56 6.35 1.14 -10.62
C GLY A 56 6.54 2.09 -9.44
N SER A 57 6.18 3.36 -9.60
CA SER A 57 6.46 4.38 -8.59
C SER A 57 5.37 4.51 -7.50
N ARG A 58 5.68 5.19 -6.41
CA ARG A 58 4.70 5.63 -5.40
C ARG A 58 3.48 6.31 -6.03
N GLY A 59 3.67 7.16 -7.04
CA GLY A 59 2.60 7.91 -7.70
C GLY A 59 1.69 7.05 -8.57
N ASP A 60 2.21 5.92 -9.06
CA ASP A 60 1.43 4.92 -9.79
C ASP A 60 0.60 4.05 -8.83
N PHE A 61 1.00 3.96 -7.55
CA PHE A 61 0.31 3.17 -6.54
C PHE A 61 -0.71 3.99 -5.73
N LEU A 62 -0.26 5.07 -5.10
CA LEU A 62 -1.04 5.96 -4.24
C LEU A 62 -1.38 7.27 -4.94
N LEU A 63 -2.68 7.57 -4.99
CA LEU A 63 -3.23 8.83 -5.48
C LEU A 63 -3.67 9.71 -4.29
N GLY A 64 -3.72 11.01 -4.53
CA GLY A 64 -4.10 12.00 -3.51
C GLY A 64 -2.93 12.40 -2.62
N GLY A 65 -3.23 12.69 -1.35
CA GLY A 65 -2.27 13.26 -0.40
C GLY A 65 -2.50 14.75 -0.13
N GLY A 66 -1.86 15.27 0.93
CA GLY A 66 -2.11 16.61 1.44
C GLY A 66 -3.55 16.78 1.96
N PRO A 67 -4.35 17.71 1.43
CA PRO A 67 -5.75 17.88 1.85
C PRO A 67 -6.69 16.79 1.30
N LYS A 68 -6.25 16.00 0.31
CA LYS A 68 -7.05 14.93 -0.28
C LYS A 68 -6.76 13.59 0.41
N PRO A 69 -7.80 12.76 0.67
CA PRO A 69 -7.59 11.40 1.14
C PRO A 69 -6.68 10.61 0.20
N LEU A 70 -5.90 9.69 0.78
CA LEU A 70 -5.13 8.73 0.00
C LEU A 70 -6.04 7.64 -0.52
N THR A 71 -5.90 7.33 -1.81
CA THR A 71 -6.62 6.26 -2.49
C THR A 71 -5.67 5.43 -3.33
N LEU A 72 -6.05 4.19 -3.63
CA LEU A 72 -5.30 3.36 -4.58
C LEU A 72 -5.60 3.80 -6.01
N SER A 73 -4.60 3.69 -6.89
CA SER A 73 -4.83 3.77 -8.33
C SER A 73 -5.57 2.51 -8.84
N LYS A 74 -6.12 2.59 -10.05
CA LYS A 74 -6.73 1.42 -10.71
C LYS A 74 -5.73 0.27 -10.86
N ARG A 75 -4.49 0.58 -11.24
CA ARG A 75 -3.40 -0.39 -11.42
C ARG A 75 -3.00 -1.05 -10.09
N ALA A 76 -2.98 -0.28 -9.00
CA ALA A 76 -2.72 -0.83 -7.67
C ALA A 76 -3.82 -1.81 -7.23
N ILE A 77 -5.09 -1.48 -7.49
CA ILE A 77 -6.21 -2.38 -7.19
C ILE A 77 -6.12 -3.67 -8.00
N GLU A 78 -5.82 -3.57 -9.30
CA GLU A 78 -5.61 -4.73 -10.18
C GLU A 78 -4.47 -5.61 -9.66
N TYR A 79 -3.30 -5.01 -9.38
CA TYR A 79 -2.16 -5.71 -8.82
C TYR A 79 -2.49 -6.47 -7.53
N ILE A 80 -3.15 -5.81 -6.57
CA ILE A 80 -3.55 -6.42 -5.29
C ILE A 80 -4.47 -7.62 -5.52
N ASN A 81 -5.46 -7.49 -6.41
CA ASN A 81 -6.41 -8.57 -6.67
C ASN A 81 -5.76 -9.79 -7.35
N GLU A 82 -4.74 -9.57 -8.17
CA GLU A 82 -3.99 -10.63 -8.84
C GLU A 82 -3.00 -11.34 -7.91
N HIS A 83 -2.35 -10.61 -7.01
CA HIS A 83 -1.19 -11.10 -6.26
C HIS A 83 -1.48 -11.40 -4.79
N ARG A 84 -2.59 -10.93 -4.23
CA ARG A 84 -2.91 -11.22 -2.82
C ARG A 84 -3.12 -12.73 -2.63
N PRO A 85 -2.65 -13.31 -1.52
CA PRO A 85 -3.00 -14.67 -1.14
C PRO A 85 -4.52 -14.82 -1.13
N LYS A 86 -5.06 -15.77 -1.90
CA LYS A 86 -6.46 -16.14 -1.79
C LYS A 86 -6.61 -16.91 -0.48
N SER A 87 -7.43 -16.41 0.45
CA SER A 87 -7.87 -17.21 1.59
C SER A 87 -8.39 -18.54 1.05
N LYS A 88 -7.86 -19.67 1.55
CA LYS A 88 -8.46 -20.96 1.28
C LYS A 88 -9.89 -20.89 1.82
N ALA A 89 -10.87 -20.99 0.93
CA ALA A 89 -12.27 -21.18 1.28
C ALA A 89 -12.44 -22.50 2.04
#